data_AF-A0A835XHR0-F1
#
_entry.id   AF-A0A835XHR0-F1
#
_cell.length_a   1.000
_cell.length_b   1.000
_cell.length_c   1.000
_cell.angle_alpha   90.00
_cell.angle_beta   90.00
_cell.angle_gamma   90.00
#
_symmetry.space_group_name_H-M   'P 1'
#
loop_
_entity.id
_entity.type
_entity.pdbx_description
1 polymer ?
#
loop_
_entity_poly.entity_id
_entity_poly.type
_entity_poly.pdbx_seq_one_letter_code
_entity_poly.pdbx_strand_id
1 'polypeptide(L)'
;MEPTSAILSGVSIANMVVLGILMFSFGKIYSKTKAQLPLAMIIFAGMLFLHNTIGSFAYFSMEEIFSQEVFPYMLGVTIAELAGVLILLKITLE
;
A
#
# COMPACT_ATOMS: atom_id res chain seq x y z
N MET A 1 -20.29 7.60 -7.37
CA MET A 1 -18.90 7.62 -6.92
C MET A 1 -18.35 8.99 -7.24
N GLU A 2 -17.98 9.76 -6.22
CA GLU A 2 -17.25 11.01 -6.41
C GLU A 2 -15.94 10.76 -7.18
N PRO A 3 -15.49 11.67 -8.06
CA PRO A 3 -14.27 11.49 -8.85
C PRO A 3 -13.03 11.27 -7.95
N THR A 4 -13.03 11.84 -6.75
CA THR A 4 -11.95 11.71 -5.77
C THR A 4 -11.87 10.31 -5.17
N SER A 5 -13.00 9.64 -4.93
CA SER A 5 -13.02 8.28 -4.36
C SER A 5 -12.53 7.25 -5.37
N ALA A 6 -12.86 7.42 -6.67
CA ALA A 6 -12.34 6.56 -7.74
C ALA A 6 -10.81 6.64 -7.86
N ILE A 7 -10.23 7.84 -7.76
CA ILE A 7 -8.77 8.03 -7.80
C ILE A 7 -8.12 7.39 -6.56
N LEU A 8 -8.70 7.60 -5.37
CA LEU A 8 -8.23 7.01 -4.12
C LEU A 8 -8.12 5.48 -4.20
N SER A 9 -9.19 4.86 -4.69
CA SER A 9 -9.24 3.40 -4.87
C SER A 9 -8.20 2.92 -5.89
N GLY A 10 -8.03 3.65 -7.00
CA GLY A 10 -7.00 3.33 -8.00
C GLY A 10 -5.59 3.34 -7.40
N VAL A 11 -5.27 4.36 -6.60
CA VAL A 11 -3.96 4.49 -5.92
C VAL A 11 -3.77 3.39 -4.88
N SER A 12 -4.79 3.08 -4.06
CA SER A 12 -4.70 1.97 -3.10
C SER A 12 -4.52 0.61 -3.77
N ILE A 13 -5.18 0.36 -4.91
CA ILE A 13 -4.96 -0.88 -5.68
C ILE A 13 -3.52 -0.94 -6.20
N ALA A 14 -2.99 0.18 -6.72
CA ALA A 14 -1.59 0.25 -7.14
C ALA A 14 -0.63 -0.06 -5.97
N ASN A 15 -0.86 0.51 -4.79
CA ASN A 15 -0.10 0.18 -3.58
C ASN A 15 -0.13 -1.30 -3.27
N MET A 16 -1.31 -1.92 -3.26
CA MET A 16 -1.47 -3.34 -2.99
C MET A 16 -0.66 -4.20 -3.97
N VAL A 17 -0.67 -3.87 -5.26
CA VAL A 17 0.12 -4.60 -6.27
C VAL A 17 1.61 -4.47 -6.00
N VAL A 18 2.12 -3.26 -5.76
CA VAL A 18 3.56 -3.03 -5.52
C VAL A 18 4.00 -3.71 -4.21
N LEU A 19 3.19 -3.64 -3.16
CA LEU A 19 3.43 -4.33 -1.88
C LEU A 19 3.44 -5.85 -2.06
N GLY A 20 2.55 -6.40 -2.90
CA GLY A 20 2.56 -7.82 -3.28
C GLY A 20 3.88 -8.25 -3.92
N ILE A 21 4.40 -7.43 -4.84
CA ILE A 21 5.70 -7.67 -5.50
C ILE A 21 6.85 -7.58 -4.49
N LEU A 22 6.81 -6.63 -3.55
CA LEU A 22 7.80 -6.51 -2.48
C LEU A 22 7.81 -7.72 -1.56
N MET A 23 6.63 -8.18 -1.10
CA MET A 23 6.54 -9.39 -0.27
C MET A 23 7.12 -10.61 -0.99
N PHE A 24 6.83 -10.77 -2.28
CA PHE A 24 7.41 -11.85 -3.08
C PHE A 24 8.93 -11.74 -3.18
N SER A 25 9.45 -10.53 -3.44
CA SER A 25 10.88 -10.25 -3.55
C SER A 25 11.60 -10.53 -2.22
N PHE A 26 11.08 -10.05 -1.10
CA PHE A 26 11.63 -10.34 0.22
C PHE A 26 11.51 -11.83 0.58
N GLY A 27 10.43 -12.51 0.18
CA GLY A 27 10.29 -13.96 0.34
C GLY A 27 11.36 -14.74 -0.41
N LYS A 28 11.68 -14.33 -1.64
CA LYS A 28 12.77 -14.92 -2.43
C LYS A 28 14.13 -14.67 -1.78
N ILE A 29 14.38 -13.47 -1.27
CA ILE A 29 15.63 -13.14 -0.55
C ILE A 29 15.73 -13.98 0.73
N TYR A 30 14.66 -14.03 1.54
CA TYR A 30 14.60 -14.82 2.77
C TYR A 30 14.89 -16.30 2.51
N SER A 31 14.34 -16.86 1.44
CA SER A 31 14.55 -18.27 1.09
C SER A 31 16.04 -18.59 0.86
N LYS A 32 16.80 -17.65 0.28
CA LYS A 32 18.22 -17.81 -0.02
C LYS A 32 19.13 -17.49 1.16
N THR A 33 18.87 -16.40 1.89
CA THR A 33 19.79 -15.89 2.91
C THR A 33 19.40 -16.29 4.32
N LYS A 34 18.13 -16.64 4.55
CA LYS A 34 17.52 -16.88 5.87
C LYS A 34 17.73 -15.72 6.87
N ALA A 35 17.97 -14.51 6.35
CA ALA A 35 18.19 -13.33 7.18
C ALA A 35 16.90 -12.87 7.86
N GLN A 36 17.02 -12.30 9.06
CA GLN A 36 15.87 -11.78 9.82
C GLN A 36 15.25 -10.53 9.17
N LEU A 37 16.06 -9.70 8.50
CA LEU A 37 15.60 -8.45 7.89
C LEU A 37 14.53 -8.68 6.80
N PRO A 38 14.72 -9.53 5.77
CA PRO A 38 13.67 -9.85 4.80
C PRO A 38 12.36 -10.34 5.43
N LEU A 39 12.44 -11.13 6.51
CA LEU A 39 11.26 -11.61 7.22
C LEU A 39 10.48 -10.45 7.87
N ALA A 40 11.18 -9.54 8.55
CA ALA A 40 10.57 -8.34 9.13
C ALA A 40 9.94 -7.46 8.03
N MET A 41 10.62 -7.33 6.88
CA MET A 41 10.10 -6.56 5.75
C MET A 41 8.84 -7.16 5.12
N ILE A 42 8.69 -8.50 5.10
CA ILE A 42 7.44 -9.16 4.68
C ILE A 42 6.30 -8.78 5.63
N ILE A 43 6.54 -8.81 6.94
CA ILE A 43 5.51 -8.43 7.93
C ILE A 43 5.13 -6.95 7.76
N PHE A 44 6.11 -6.06 7.61
CA PHE A 44 5.88 -4.64 7.36
C PHE A 44 5.06 -4.39 6.08
N ALA A 45 5.45 -5.01 4.98
CA ALA A 45 4.72 -4.91 3.71
C ALA A 45 3.30 -5.51 3.83
N GLY A 46 3.13 -6.59 4.59
CA GLY A 46 1.83 -7.17 4.89
C GLY A 46 0.92 -6.24 5.70
N MET A 47 1.45 -5.54 6.70
CA MET A 47 0.70 -4.54 7.45
C MET A 47 0.26 -3.36 6.57
N LEU A 48 1.15 -2.84 5.72
CA LEU A 48 0.79 -1.79 4.76
C LEU A 48 -0.24 -2.27 3.73
N PHE A 49 -0.14 -3.52 3.30
CA PHE A 49 -1.10 -4.11 2.36
C PHE A 49 -2.50 -4.18 2.98
N LEU A 50 -2.59 -4.64 4.23
CA LEU A 50 -3.83 -4.66 4.99
C LEU A 50 -4.38 -3.25 5.22
N HIS A 51 -3.52 -2.28 5.52
CA HIS A 51 -3.91 -0.87 5.65
C HIS A 51 -4.58 -0.34 4.38
N ASN A 52 -3.99 -0.58 3.20
CA ASN A 52 -4.59 -0.17 1.92
C ASN A 52 -5.88 -0.91 1.60
N THR A 53 -5.96 -2.20 1.97
CA THR A 53 -7.19 -2.99 1.78
C THR A 53 -8.33 -2.41 2.59
N ILE A 54 -8.08 -2.13 3.88
CA ILE A 54 -9.08 -1.55 4.79
C ILE A 54 -9.43 -0.12 4.34
N GLY A 55 -8.44 0.70 3.98
CA GLY A 55 -8.63 2.06 3.48
C GLY A 55 -9.51 2.07 2.24
N SER A 56 -9.17 1.29 1.22
CA SER A 56 -9.98 1.14 0.00
C SER A 56 -11.40 0.70 0.31
N PHE A 57 -11.59 -0.29 1.21
CA PHE A 57 -12.92 -0.75 1.61
C PHE A 57 -13.73 0.34 2.32
N ALA A 58 -13.09 1.11 3.21
CA ALA A 58 -13.72 2.22 3.93
C ALA A 58 -14.16 3.33 2.96
N TYR A 59 -13.34 3.69 1.97
CA TYR A 59 -13.72 4.71 0.98
C TYR A 59 -14.88 4.27 0.08
N PHE A 60 -14.99 2.97 -0.21
CA PHE A 60 -16.11 2.42 -0.98
C PHE A 60 -17.39 2.27 -0.16
N SER A 61 -17.29 1.83 1.10
CA SER A 61 -18.45 1.37 1.88
C SER A 61 -18.92 2.37 2.93
N MET A 62 -18.10 3.35 3.29
CA MET A 62 -18.37 4.30 4.37
C MET A 62 -18.35 5.76 3.88
N GLU A 63 -18.59 6.00 2.59
CA GLU A 63 -18.68 7.34 1.99
C GLU A 63 -19.72 8.24 2.70
N GLU A 64 -20.77 7.65 3.29
CA GLU A 64 -21.83 8.35 4.03
C GLU A 64 -21.43 8.73 5.48
N ILE A 65 -20.39 8.11 6.04
CA ILE A 65 -19.93 8.33 7.43
C ILE A 65 -18.75 9.30 7.48
N PHE A 66 -17.96 9.39 6.40
CA PHE A 66 -16.78 10.24 6.35
C PHE A 66 -17.12 11.67 5.89
N SER A 67 -16.53 12.66 6.56
CA SER A 67 -16.54 14.05 6.06
C SER A 67 -15.74 14.12 4.76
N GLN A 68 -16.38 14.58 3.68
CA GLN A 68 -15.77 14.74 2.36
C GLN A 68 -14.56 15.68 2.37
N GLU A 69 -14.44 16.56 3.38
CA GLU A 69 -13.29 17.44 3.56
C GLU A 69 -11.98 16.69 3.87
N VAL A 70 -12.07 15.44 4.32
CA VAL A 70 -10.90 14.60 4.67
C VAL A 70 -10.32 13.92 3.42
N PHE A 71 -11.10 13.78 2.34
CA PHE A 71 -10.71 13.02 1.15
C PHE A 71 -9.43 13.55 0.47
N PRO A 72 -9.20 14.86 0.32
CA PRO A 72 -7.96 15.39 -0.25
C PRO A 72 -6.72 15.03 0.58
N TYR A 73 -6.84 15.01 1.91
CA TYR A 73 -5.74 14.63 2.80
C TYR A 73 -5.41 13.15 2.67
N MET A 74 -6.43 12.29 2.66
CA MET A 74 -6.23 10.84 2.45
C MET A 74 -5.62 10.54 1.08
N LEU A 75 -5.96 11.34 0.07
CA LEU A 75 -5.39 11.23 -1.28
C LEU A 75 -3.91 11.59 -1.28
N GLY A 76 -3.54 12.68 -0.61
CA GLY A 76 -2.14 13.04 -0.42
C GLY A 76 -1.35 11.94 0.27
N VAL A 77 -1.89 11.36 1.34
CA VAL A 77 -1.24 10.27 2.08
C VAL A 77 -1.07 9.02 1.22
N THR A 78 -2.10 8.59 0.49
CA THR A 78 -2.01 7.38 -0.37
C THR A 78 -1.05 7.56 -1.53
N ILE A 79 -0.96 8.76 -2.13
CA ILE A 79 0.04 9.07 -3.16
C ILE A 79 1.46 9.07 -2.58
N ALA A 80 1.65 9.70 -1.42
CA ALA A 80 2.95 9.72 -0.74
C ALA A 80 3.40 8.31 -0.37
N GLU A 81 2.47 7.46 0.09
CA GLU A 81 2.73 6.05 0.35
C GLU A 81 3.18 5.33 -0.92
N LEU A 82 2.46 5.50 -2.05
CA LEU A 82 2.83 4.88 -3.32
C LEU A 82 4.23 5.28 -3.78
N ALA A 83 4.59 6.56 -3.66
CA ALA A 83 5.94 7.01 -3.96
C ALA A 83 6.98 6.32 -3.07
N GLY A 84 6.72 6.22 -1.77
CA GLY A 84 7.61 5.53 -0.82
C GLY A 84 7.78 4.03 -1.12
N VAL A 85 6.68 3.33 -1.41
CA VAL A 85 6.70 1.90 -1.72
C VAL A 85 7.41 1.64 -3.07
N LEU A 86 7.23 2.50 -4.06
CA LEU A 86 7.95 2.39 -5.35
C LEU A 86 9.45 2.60 -5.19
N ILE A 87 9.88 3.55 -4.36
CA ILE A 87 11.31 3.74 -4.04
C ILE A 87 11.85 2.51 -3.33
N LEU A 88 11.13 1.99 -2.34
CA LEU A 88 11.52 0.76 -1.63
C LEU A 88 11.65 -0.43 -2.59
N LEU A 89 10.72 -0.58 -3.53
CA LEU A 89 10.77 -1.62 -4.56
C LEU A 89 12.01 -1.46 -5.44
N LYS A 90 12.30 -0.25 -5.91
CA LYS A 90 13.50 0.04 -6.71
C LYS A 90 14.77 -0.40 -5.97
N ILE A 91 14.93 0.00 -4.71
CA ILE A 91 16.09 -0.34 -3.89
C ILE A 91 16.18 -1.85 -3.64
N THR A 92 15.05 -2.55 -3.52
CA THR A 92 15.02 -4.01 -3.27
C THR A 92 15.39 -4.83 -4.51
N LEU A 93 15.18 -4.29 -5.70
CA LEU A 93 15.46 -4.96 -6.98
C LEU A 93 16.87 -4.66 -7.53
N GLU A 94 17.53 -3.62 -7.03
CA GLU A 94 18.95 -3.32 -7.28
C GLU A 94 19.88 -4.31 -6.55
#